data_AF-A0AAJ5FKJ1-F1
#
_entry.id   AF-A0AAJ5FKJ1-F1
#
_cell.length_a   1.000
_cell.length_b   1.000
_cell.length_c   1.000
_cell.angle_alpha   90.00
_cell.angle_beta   90.00
_cell.angle_gamma   90.00
#
_symmetry.space_group_name_H-M   'P 1'
#
loop_
_entity.id
_entity.type
_entity.pdbx_description
1 polymer ?
#
loop_
_entity_poly.entity_id
_entity_poly.type
_entity_poly.pdbx_seq_one_letter_code
_entity_poly.pdbx_strand_id
1 'polypeptide(L)'
;MNVLTKKIIELSLPVILLSFPAVIMVDGVIRVLQHDNMNPDVAVVLGGIMLFAVSWLMTLIYGISWYRHRSTYLRYRQWLCWFYSVVALVALLMVYLAATLPEWLMRLIGIG
;
A
#
# COMPACT_ATOMS: atom_id res chain seq x y z
N MET A 1 7.66 -2.57 29.53
CA MET A 1 6.51 -2.55 28.59
C MET A 1 5.92 -3.95 28.52
N ASN A 2 4.62 -4.10 28.76
CA ASN A 2 3.98 -5.42 28.87
C ASN A 2 3.95 -6.13 27.49
N VAL A 3 4.10 -7.46 27.46
CA VAL A 3 4.18 -8.24 26.19
C VAL A 3 2.92 -8.05 25.34
N LEU A 4 1.76 -7.94 26.00
CA LEU A 4 0.48 -7.60 25.39
C LEU A 4 0.49 -6.23 24.71
N THR A 5 0.98 -5.20 25.39
CA THR A 5 1.07 -3.83 24.84
C THR A 5 1.94 -3.80 23.58
N LYS A 6 3.06 -4.55 23.58
CA LYS A 6 3.95 -4.63 22.42
C LYS A 6 3.26 -5.28 21.21
N LYS A 7 2.49 -6.36 21.42
CA LYS A 7 1.70 -7.01 20.37
C LYS A 7 0.61 -6.11 19.81
N ILE A 8 -0.12 -5.40 20.67
CA ILE A 8 -1.20 -4.50 20.24
C ILE A 8 -0.63 -3.38 19.37
N ILE A 9 0.47 -2.75 19.80
CA ILE A 9 1.14 -1.70 19.01
C ILE A 9 1.63 -2.26 17.68
N GLU A 10 2.30 -3.43 17.66
CA GLU A 10 2.76 -4.05 16.41
C GLU A 10 1.63 -4.40 15.43
N LEU A 11 0.38 -4.56 15.91
CA LEU A 11 -0.78 -4.93 15.10
C LEU A 11 -1.64 -3.73 14.69
N SER A 12 -1.66 -2.66 15.49
CA SER A 12 -2.37 -1.41 15.19
C SER A 12 -1.54 -0.44 14.34
N LEU A 13 -0.20 -0.44 14.49
CA LEU A 13 0.71 0.42 13.71
C LEU A 13 0.52 0.25 12.18
N PRO A 14 0.42 -0.99 11.63
CA PRO A 14 0.14 -1.21 10.20
C PRO A 14 -1.16 -0.58 9.73
N VAL A 15 -2.22 -0.75 10.52
CA VAL A 15 -3.56 -0.27 10.17
C VAL A 15 -3.57 1.25 10.11
N ILE A 16 -2.93 1.90 11.09
CA ILE A 16 -2.86 3.37 11.15
C ILE A 16 -1.97 3.93 10.04
N LEU A 17 -0.79 3.33 9.78
CA LEU A 17 0.11 3.82 8.73
C LEU A 17 -0.44 3.62 7.32
N LEU A 18 -1.19 2.55 7.07
CA LEU A 18 -1.73 2.24 5.74
C LEU A 18 -3.08 2.90 5.45
N SER A 19 -3.88 3.18 6.49
CA SER A 19 -5.20 3.78 6.31
C SER A 19 -5.13 5.18 5.70
N PHE A 20 -4.20 6.03 6.14
CA PHE A 20 -4.11 7.40 5.62
C PHE A 20 -3.76 7.46 4.11
N PRO A 21 -2.70 6.79 3.62
CA PRO A 21 -2.42 6.77 2.18
C PRO A 21 -3.50 6.02 1.38
N ALA A 22 -4.16 5.02 1.97
CA ALA A 22 -5.23 4.27 1.29
C ALA A 22 -6.47 5.14 1.08
N VAL A 23 -6.85 5.96 2.06
CA VAL A 23 -7.98 6.90 1.92
C VAL A 23 -7.72 7.91 0.81
N ILE A 24 -6.51 8.49 0.75
CA ILE A 24 -6.13 9.44 -0.31
C ILE A 24 -6.21 8.78 -1.69
N MET A 25 -5.71 7.55 -1.80
CA MET A 25 -5.71 6.80 -3.03
C MET A 25 -7.13 6.45 -3.50
N VAL A 26 -8.01 6.03 -2.58
CA VAL A 26 -9.43 5.74 -2.88
C VAL A 26 -10.17 7.00 -3.29
N ASP A 27 -9.95 8.13 -2.60
CA ASP A 27 -10.54 9.43 -2.96
C ASP A 27 -10.13 9.86 -4.37
N GLY A 28 -8.85 9.71 -4.71
CA GLY A 28 -8.36 9.98 -6.07
C GLY A 28 -9.00 9.08 -7.13
N VAL A 29 -9.17 7.78 -6.85
CA VAL A 29 -9.81 6.85 -7.80
C VAL A 29 -11.27 7.23 -8.02
N ILE A 30 -12.00 7.59 -6.97
CA ILE A 30 -13.40 8.03 -7.08
C ILE A 30 -13.50 9.30 -7.93
N ARG A 31 -12.60 10.26 -7.74
CA ARG A 31 -12.56 11.50 -8.55
C ARG A 31 -12.30 11.23 -10.02
N VAL A 32 -11.36 10.34 -10.35
CA VAL A 32 -11.10 9.90 -11.74
C VAL A 32 -12.36 9.27 -12.36
N LEU A 33 -13.05 8.40 -11.62
CA LEU A 33 -14.27 7.73 -12.11
C LEU A 33 -15.46 8.69 -12.29
N GLN A 34 -15.54 9.77 -11.50
CA GLN A 34 -16.66 10.70 -11.52
C GLN A 34 -16.54 11.83 -12.54
N HIS A 35 -15.31 12.26 -12.89
CA HIS A 35 -15.11 13.50 -13.64
C HIS A 35 -14.71 13.34 -15.11
N ASP A 36 -14.67 12.11 -15.66
CA ASP A 36 -14.32 11.82 -17.07
C ASP A 36 -13.06 12.56 -17.56
N ASN A 37 -12.18 12.90 -16.61
CA ASN A 37 -10.98 13.66 -16.87
C ASN A 37 -9.89 12.59 -17.06
N MET A 38 -9.56 12.28 -18.32
CA MET A 38 -8.59 11.26 -18.73
C MET A 38 -7.16 11.48 -18.20
N ASN A 39 -6.94 12.48 -17.35
CA ASN A 39 -5.68 12.66 -16.66
C ASN A 39 -5.70 11.92 -15.32
N PRO A 40 -4.69 11.09 -15.02
CA PRO A 40 -4.58 10.47 -13.70
C PRO A 40 -4.62 11.55 -12.64
N ASP A 41 -5.66 11.53 -11.80
CA ASP A 41 -5.80 12.51 -10.73
C ASP A 41 -4.53 12.42 -9.87
N VAL A 42 -3.92 13.58 -9.65
CA VAL A 42 -2.67 13.73 -8.88
C VAL A 42 -2.82 13.02 -7.53
N ALA A 43 -4.03 13.00 -6.96
CA ALA A 43 -4.35 12.26 -5.74
C ALA A 43 -4.07 10.74 -5.82
N VAL A 44 -4.35 10.08 -6.96
CA VAL A 44 -4.07 8.64 -7.16
C VAL A 44 -2.59 8.38 -7.19
N VAL A 45 -1.84 9.19 -7.94
CA VAL A 45 -0.38 9.07 -8.06
C VAL A 45 0.28 9.36 -6.71
N LEU A 46 -0.11 10.44 -6.03
CA LEU A 46 0.43 10.83 -4.73
C LEU A 46 0.12 9.78 -3.66
N GLY A 47 -1.13 9.31 -3.60
CA GLY A 47 -1.58 8.27 -2.68
C GLY A 47 -0.85 6.95 -2.92
N GLY A 48 -0.73 6.53 -4.18
CA GLY A 48 0.01 5.33 -4.57
C GLY A 48 1.51 5.40 -4.24
N ILE A 49 2.18 6.53 -4.49
CA ILE A 49 3.60 6.73 -4.14
C ILE A 49 3.78 6.69 -2.62
N MET A 50 2.93 7.36 -1.85
CA MET A 50 2.98 7.33 -0.38
C MET A 50 2.78 5.91 0.16
N LEU A 51 1.80 5.19 -0.39
CA LEU A 51 1.46 3.83 0.03
C LEU A 51 2.57 2.84 -0.35
N PHE A 52 3.21 3.03 -1.50
CA PHE A 52 4.42 2.31 -1.91
C PHE A 52 5.58 2.58 -0.96
N ALA A 53 5.91 3.86 -0.68
CA ALA A 53 7.03 4.24 0.17
C ALA A 53 6.90 3.69 1.59
N VAL A 54 5.70 3.80 2.19
CA VAL A 54 5.41 3.29 3.55
C VAL A 54 5.51 1.77 3.59
N SER A 55 4.92 1.09 2.60
CA SER A 55 4.92 -0.37 2.55
C SER A 55 6.30 -0.95 2.25
N TRP A 56 7.06 -0.29 1.38
CA TRP A 56 8.45 -0.65 1.08
C TRP A 56 9.35 -0.47 2.31
N LEU A 57 9.25 0.67 3.01
CA LEU A 57 10.00 0.93 4.23
C LEU A 57 9.71 -0.13 5.30
N MET A 58 8.44 -0.49 5.51
CA MET A 58 8.06 -1.53 6.46
C MET A 58 8.57 -2.90 6.03
N THR A 59 8.49 -3.24 4.75
CA THR A 59 9.06 -4.48 4.20
C THR A 59 10.56 -4.58 4.52
N LEU A 60 11.33 -3.50 4.35
CA LEU A 60 12.74 -3.45 4.71
C LEU A 60 12.98 -3.60 6.21
N ILE A 61 12.19 -2.92 7.06
CA ILE A 61 12.33 -3.03 8.52
C ILE A 61 12.06 -4.47 8.99
N TYR A 62 10.97 -5.08 8.52
CA TYR A 62 10.61 -6.46 8.89
C TYR A 62 11.56 -7.48 8.24
N GLY A 63 12.06 -7.24 7.03
CA GLY A 63 13.05 -8.08 6.34
C GLY A 63 14.46 -8.03 6.96
N ILE A 64 14.93 -6.85 7.36
CA ILE A 64 16.22 -6.71 8.07
C ILE A 64 16.10 -7.33 9.47
N SER A 65 14.98 -7.10 10.15
CA SER A 65 14.71 -7.74 11.44
C SER A 65 14.64 -9.26 11.32
N TRP A 66 14.10 -9.78 10.22
CA TRP A 66 14.08 -11.20 9.92
C TRP A 66 15.48 -11.77 9.83
N TYR A 67 16.34 -11.11 9.04
CA TYR A 67 17.72 -11.52 8.83
C TYR A 67 18.53 -11.50 10.14
N ARG A 68 18.27 -10.50 11.00
CA ARG A 68 19.02 -10.28 12.25
C ARG A 68 18.54 -11.13 13.43
N HIS A 69 17.25 -11.46 13.53
CA HIS A 69 16.69 -12.21 14.66
C HIS A 69 15.95 -13.47 14.18
N ARG A 70 16.74 -14.53 13.95
CA ARG A 70 16.29 -15.84 13.45
C ARG A 70 15.47 -16.68 14.46
N SER A 71 15.14 -16.16 15.64
CA SER A 71 14.58 -16.97 16.72
C SER A 71 13.34 -16.33 17.35
N THR A 72 12.25 -17.11 17.40
CA THR A 72 11.00 -16.96 18.20
C THR A 72 9.79 -16.22 17.61
N TYR A 73 9.92 -15.23 16.71
CA TYR A 73 8.76 -14.49 16.16
C TYR A 73 8.62 -14.56 14.62
N LEU A 74 9.16 -15.61 14.00
CA LEU A 74 9.25 -15.76 12.54
C LEU A 74 7.88 -15.63 11.86
N ARG A 75 6.92 -16.52 12.15
CA ARG A 75 5.71 -16.65 11.31
C ARG A 75 4.90 -15.36 11.17
N TYR A 76 4.80 -14.55 12.24
CA TYR A 76 4.10 -13.27 12.22
C TYR A 76 4.87 -12.17 11.47
N ARG A 77 6.19 -12.07 11.67
CA ARG A 77 7.03 -11.12 10.92
C ARG A 77 7.14 -11.46 9.44
N GLN A 78 7.12 -12.76 9.10
CA GLN A 78 7.06 -13.25 7.72
C GLN A 78 5.77 -12.79 7.06
N TRP A 79 4.65 -13.00 7.75
CA TRP A 79 3.34 -12.62 7.26
C TRP A 79 3.23 -11.11 7.07
N LEU A 80 3.72 -10.29 8.01
CA LEU A 80 3.79 -8.84 7.86
C LEU A 80 4.67 -8.43 6.68
N CYS A 81 5.88 -9.00 6.55
CA CYS A 81 6.77 -8.72 5.42
C CYS A 81 6.10 -9.04 4.07
N TRP A 82 5.42 -10.20 3.99
CA TRP A 82 4.64 -10.59 2.82
C TRP A 82 3.49 -9.62 2.54
N PHE A 83 2.72 -9.27 3.58
CA PHE A 83 1.60 -8.35 3.48
C PHE A 83 2.05 -6.98 2.95
N TYR A 84 3.06 -6.37 3.56
CA TYR A 84 3.60 -5.09 3.09
C TYR A 84 4.23 -5.17 1.69
N SER A 85 4.84 -6.30 1.33
CA SER A 85 5.37 -6.50 -0.03
C SER A 85 4.25 -6.53 -1.07
N VAL A 86 3.16 -7.24 -0.79
CA VAL A 86 1.97 -7.28 -1.67
C VAL A 86 1.34 -5.90 -1.78
N VAL A 87 1.19 -5.19 -0.67
CA VAL A 87 0.64 -3.83 -0.65
C VAL A 87 1.53 -2.87 -1.46
N ALA A 88 2.85 -2.97 -1.34
CA ALA A 88 3.78 -2.19 -2.16
C ALA A 88 3.62 -2.51 -3.65
N LEU A 89 3.52 -3.79 -4.04
CA LEU A 89 3.30 -4.18 -5.43
C LEU A 89 1.98 -3.64 -5.99
N VAL A 90 0.90 -3.71 -5.21
CA VAL A 90 -0.41 -3.15 -5.60
C VAL A 90 -0.32 -1.62 -5.76
N ALA A 91 0.35 -0.94 -4.84
CA ALA A 91 0.54 0.50 -4.93
C ALA A 91 1.32 0.90 -6.18
N LEU A 92 2.41 0.18 -6.47
CA LEU A 92 3.23 0.40 -7.66
C LEU A 92 2.46 0.11 -8.95
N LEU A 93 1.68 -0.97 -8.99
CA LEU A 93 0.79 -1.28 -10.10
C LEU A 93 -0.22 -0.15 -10.34
N MET A 94 -0.80 0.40 -9.28
CA MET A 94 -1.78 1.47 -9.39
C MET A 94 -1.16 2.80 -9.85
N VAL A 95 0.05 3.12 -9.37
CA VAL A 95 0.81 4.26 -9.90
C VAL A 95 1.15 4.06 -11.37
N TYR A 96 1.54 2.84 -11.76
CA TYR A 96 1.82 2.51 -13.15
C TYR A 96 0.58 2.65 -14.04
N LEU A 97 -0.56 2.11 -13.60
CA LEU A 97 -1.84 2.22 -14.31
C LEU A 97 -2.31 3.67 -14.40
N ALA A 98 -2.12 4.47 -13.36
CA ALA A 98 -2.39 5.90 -13.42
C ALA A 98 -1.48 6.59 -14.45
N ALA A 99 -0.17 6.31 -14.43
CA ALA A 99 0.79 6.93 -15.34
C ALA A 99 0.65 6.50 -16.81
N THR A 100 0.15 5.29 -17.07
CA THR A 100 0.06 4.71 -18.42
C THR A 100 -1.37 4.53 -18.93
N LEU A 101 -2.37 4.91 -18.12
CA LEU A 101 -3.83 4.83 -18.31
C LEU A 101 -4.23 4.05 -19.57
N PRO A 102 -4.05 2.72 -19.56
CA PRO A 102 -4.10 1.97 -20.80
C PRO A 102 -5.55 1.79 -21.24
N GLU A 103 -5.82 1.97 -22.54
CA GLU A 103 -7.16 1.97 -23.15
C GLU A 103 -8.00 0.72 -22.84
N TRP A 104 -7.36 -0.44 -22.65
CA TRP A 104 -8.06 -1.68 -22.29
C TRP A 104 -8.69 -1.63 -20.90
N LEU A 105 -8.10 -0.87 -19.96
CA LEU A 105 -8.66 -0.66 -18.62
C LEU A 105 -9.85 0.32 -18.68
N MET A 106 -9.78 1.36 -19.51
CA MET A 106 -10.90 2.28 -19.76
C MET A 106 -12.12 1.54 -20.34
N ARG A 107 -11.89 0.61 -21.28
CA ARG A 107 -12.94 -0.28 -21.81
C ARG A 107 -13.52 -1.22 -20.77
N LEU A 108 -12.71 -1.73 -19.85
CA LEU A 108 -13.16 -2.67 -18.83
C LEU A 108 -13.97 -2.00 -17.71
N ILE A 109 -13.72 -0.70 -17.46
CA ILE A 109 -14.45 0.14 -16.50
C ILE A 109 -15.67 0.82 -17.15
N GLY A 110 -15.87 0.68 -18.46
CA GLY A 110 -17.04 1.18 -19.18
C GLY A 110 -16.97 2.66 -19.59
N ILE A 111 -15.76 3.23 -19.63
CA ILE A 111 -15.49 4.63 -19.99
C ILE A 111 -14.90 4.71 -21.43
N GLY A 112 -15.16 3.71 -22.28
CA GLY A 112 -14.61 3.62 -23.64
C GLY A 112 -15.59 3.14 -24.69
#